data_AF-A0A9W9PWQ8-F1
#
_entry.id   AF-A0A9W9PWQ8-F1
#
_cell.length_a   1.000
_cell.length_b   1.000
_cell.length_c   1.000
_cell.angle_alpha   90.00
_cell.angle_beta   90.00
_cell.angle_gamma   90.00
#
_symmetry.space_group_name_H-M   'P 1'
#
loop_
_entity.id
_entity.type
_entity.pdbx_description
1 polymer ?
#
loop_
_entity_poly.entity_id
_entity_poly.type
_entity_poly.pdbx_seq_one_letter_code
_entity_poly.pdbx_strand_id
1 'polypeptide(L)'
;MAHRTDYDAFDHVPQHKSSIHDYHYDPQNFQMPGYLRVPIILYEAMNQLHDRARITITSMKQLSIRRSRRYDNLCSPSLGLLHELHRLSINRLFDWQAQWDPRDPTLSSTPKIPREVLQFTLDPRHYAFFYREYCLWIQNFMIGPIRAWEKLKPLVVIRAQQVLSETGYREWRYWWDSEYMPAMSKWENCLSDLALPSWENIVDELYVMILERVEGAEDFARSICTSCSPPVTLLSQKEEDLEDYLRFV
;
A
#
# COMPACT_ATOMS: atom_id res chain seq x y z
N MET A 1 -33.44 26.33 22.95
CA MET A 1 -32.48 25.81 23.93
C MET A 1 -31.82 24.57 23.35
N ALA A 2 -30.52 24.69 23.09
CA ALA A 2 -29.50 23.68 22.81
C ALA A 2 -29.87 22.45 21.94
N HIS A 3 -29.45 22.53 20.67
CA HIS A 3 -29.10 21.38 19.84
C HIS A 3 -28.02 20.56 20.55
N ARG A 4 -28.27 19.26 20.75
CA ARG A 4 -27.22 18.24 20.89
C ARG A 4 -26.75 17.91 19.48
N THR A 5 -25.53 18.30 19.15
CA THR A 5 -24.81 17.78 17.98
C THR A 5 -24.10 16.50 18.37
N ASP A 6 -24.40 15.44 17.62
CA ASP A 6 -23.67 14.18 17.59
C ASP A 6 -22.17 14.42 17.37
N TYR A 7 -21.35 13.86 18.24
CA TYR A 7 -19.88 13.86 18.14
C TYR A 7 -19.32 12.45 17.90
N ASP A 8 -20.10 11.57 17.26
CA ASP A 8 -19.70 10.18 16.95
C ASP A 8 -19.19 9.99 15.51
N ALA A 9 -18.66 11.04 14.86
CA ALA A 9 -18.35 11.00 13.42
C ALA A 9 -16.85 10.89 13.04
N PHE A 10 -15.94 10.59 13.98
CA PHE A 10 -14.51 10.49 13.64
C PHE A 10 -13.82 9.19 14.08
N ASP A 11 -14.55 8.08 14.10
CA ASP A 11 -14.02 6.71 14.29
C ASP A 11 -13.59 6.03 12.97
N HIS A 12 -13.10 6.82 12.00
CA HIS A 12 -12.68 6.33 10.68
C HIS A 12 -11.22 6.61 10.34
N VAL A 13 -10.33 6.65 11.33
CA VAL A 13 -8.92 6.39 11.07
C VAL A 13 -8.70 4.91 11.34
N PRO A 14 -8.56 4.04 10.31
CA PRO A 14 -8.16 2.66 10.56
C PRO A 14 -6.85 2.70 11.35
N GLN A 15 -6.84 2.01 12.49
CA GLN A 15 -5.62 1.71 13.25
C GLN A 15 -4.50 1.39 12.26
N HIS A 16 -3.44 2.20 12.25
CA HIS A 16 -2.21 2.05 11.47
C HIS A 16 -2.20 0.80 10.58
N LYS A 17 -2.66 0.91 9.33
CA LYS A 17 -2.35 -0.10 8.32
C LYS A 17 -0.82 -0.17 8.24
N SER A 18 -0.25 -1.26 8.74
CA SER A 18 1.18 -1.53 8.71
C SER A 18 1.69 -1.31 7.29
N SER A 19 2.58 -0.34 7.06
CA SER A 19 3.13 -0.12 5.74
C SER A 19 4.18 -1.18 5.44
N ILE A 20 4.25 -1.65 4.19
CA ILE A 20 5.35 -2.52 3.77
C ILE A 20 6.72 -1.87 3.97
N HIS A 21 6.80 -0.54 4.06
CA HIS A 21 8.02 0.19 4.36
C HIS A 21 8.48 0.03 5.81
N ASP A 22 7.55 -0.14 6.74
CA ASP A 22 7.81 -0.36 8.17
C ASP A 22 8.23 -1.82 8.44
N TYR A 23 7.94 -2.72 7.50
CA TYR A 23 8.36 -4.11 7.60
C TYR A 23 9.86 -4.27 7.31
N HIS A 24 10.63 -4.50 8.37
CA HIS A 24 12.04 -4.84 8.31
C HIS A 24 12.22 -6.35 8.23
N TYR A 25 12.41 -6.85 7.01
CA TYR A 25 12.77 -8.24 6.79
C TYR A 25 14.24 -8.46 7.15
N ASP A 26 14.47 -9.25 8.19
CA ASP A 26 15.79 -9.79 8.52
C ASP A 26 15.72 -11.33 8.45
N PRO A 27 16.45 -11.97 7.51
CA PRO A 27 16.53 -13.43 7.43
C PRO A 27 16.97 -14.10 8.74
N GLN A 28 17.74 -13.40 9.59
CA GLN A 28 18.23 -13.93 10.86
C GLN A 28 17.09 -14.12 11.87
N ASN A 29 16.06 -13.27 11.81
CA ASN A 29 14.88 -13.36 12.69
C ASN A 29 14.00 -14.57 12.38
N PHE A 30 14.26 -15.26 11.25
CA PHE A 30 13.47 -16.39 10.78
C PHE A 30 14.31 -17.65 10.58
N GLN A 31 15.54 -17.67 11.12
CA GLN A 31 16.33 -18.89 11.17
C GLN A 31 15.60 -19.95 12.00
N MET A 32 15.67 -21.19 11.53
CA MET A 32 15.15 -22.31 12.32
C MET A 32 15.89 -22.35 13.66
N PRO A 33 15.16 -22.48 14.78
CA PRO A 33 15.76 -22.56 16.09
C PRO A 33 16.77 -23.71 16.19
N GLY A 34 17.87 -23.48 16.89
CA GLY A 34 18.96 -24.48 17.03
C GLY A 34 18.53 -25.79 17.72
N TYR A 35 17.38 -25.81 18.39
CA TYR A 35 16.80 -27.02 18.96
C TYR A 35 16.19 -27.94 17.87
N LEU A 36 15.79 -27.40 16.71
CA LEU A 36 15.29 -28.18 15.59
C LEU A 36 16.47 -28.80 14.84
N ARG A 37 16.74 -30.09 15.10
CA ARG A 37 17.73 -30.86 14.33
C ARG A 37 17.15 -31.26 12.98
N VAL A 38 17.30 -30.37 12.00
CA VAL A 38 16.78 -30.57 10.65
C VAL A 38 17.84 -31.11 9.68
N PRO A 39 17.48 -32.04 8.78
CA PRO A 39 18.36 -32.46 7.69
C PRO A 39 18.69 -31.29 6.76
N ILE A 40 19.88 -31.33 6.14
CA ILE A 40 20.35 -30.28 5.22
C ILE A 40 19.36 -30.00 4.08
N ILE A 41 18.66 -31.03 3.61
CA ILE A 41 17.66 -30.91 2.54
C ILE A 41 16.48 -30.02 2.95
N LEU A 42 16.05 -30.06 4.22
CA LEU A 42 14.99 -29.18 4.72
C LEU A 42 15.53 -27.77 4.96
N TYR A 43 16.77 -27.65 5.42
CA TYR A 43 17.45 -26.38 5.57
C TYR A 43 17.58 -25.62 4.24
N GLU A 44 17.99 -26.31 3.18
CA GLU A 44 18.03 -25.75 1.82
C GLU A 44 16.65 -25.31 1.32
N ALA A 45 15.61 -26.11 1.57
CA ALA A 45 14.24 -25.77 1.20
C ALA A 45 13.74 -24.51 1.93
N MET A 46 14.06 -24.38 3.22
CA MET A 46 13.76 -23.17 4.00
C MET A 46 14.52 -21.94 3.48
N ASN A 47 15.80 -22.08 3.13
CA ASN A 47 16.56 -20.96 2.55
C ASN A 47 15.99 -20.50 1.21
N GLN A 48 15.56 -21.44 0.36
CA GLN A 48 14.87 -21.09 -0.87
C GLN A 48 13.57 -20.32 -0.58
N LEU A 49 12.82 -20.72 0.45
CA LEU A 49 11.62 -20.02 0.88
C LEU A 49 11.93 -18.60 1.38
N HIS A 50 12.97 -18.42 2.20
CA HIS A 50 13.45 -17.10 2.64
C HIS A 50 13.85 -16.21 1.46
N ASP A 51 14.51 -16.75 0.44
CA ASP A 51 14.85 -15.99 -0.75
C ASP A 51 13.60 -15.55 -1.52
N ARG A 52 12.57 -16.40 -1.61
CA ARG A 52 11.28 -16.00 -2.23
C ARG A 52 10.55 -14.94 -1.42
N ALA A 53 10.53 -15.03 -0.09
CA ALA A 53 10.00 -13.97 0.77
C ALA A 53 10.74 -12.65 0.50
N ARG A 54 12.07 -12.66 0.56
CA ARG A 54 12.91 -11.48 0.35
C ARG A 54 12.65 -10.81 -1.00
N ILE A 55 12.61 -11.60 -2.08
CA ILE A 55 12.29 -11.10 -3.42
C ILE A 55 10.90 -10.45 -3.43
N THR A 56 9.90 -11.14 -2.88
CA THR A 56 8.51 -10.67 -2.82
C THR A 56 8.40 -9.35 -2.07
N ILE A 57 8.91 -9.27 -0.84
CA ILE A 57 8.90 -8.07 -0.01
C ILE A 57 9.63 -6.91 -0.73
N THR A 58 10.76 -7.18 -1.37
CA THR A 58 11.50 -6.16 -2.12
C THR A 58 10.67 -5.64 -3.30
N SER A 59 10.02 -6.54 -4.04
CA SER A 59 9.12 -6.15 -5.13
C SER A 59 7.91 -5.36 -4.63
N MET A 60 7.33 -5.72 -3.48
CA MET A 60 6.24 -4.96 -2.85
C MET A 60 6.69 -3.54 -2.48
N LYS A 61 7.87 -3.39 -1.87
CA LYS A 61 8.43 -2.06 -1.56
C LYS A 61 8.60 -1.21 -2.82
N GLN A 62 9.07 -1.80 -3.92
CA GLN A 62 9.19 -1.10 -5.19
C GLN A 62 7.85 -0.72 -5.81
N LEU A 63 6.83 -1.56 -5.70
CA LEU A 63 5.47 -1.26 -6.14
C LEU A 63 4.84 -0.15 -5.31
N SER A 64 5.00 -0.20 -3.98
CA SER A 64 4.56 0.84 -3.06
C SER A 64 5.15 2.21 -3.40
N ILE A 65 6.45 2.28 -3.71
CA ILE A 65 7.10 3.53 -4.18
C ILE A 65 6.51 4.02 -5.50
N ARG A 66 6.13 3.12 -6.41
CA ARG A 66 5.47 3.53 -7.67
C ARG A 66 4.06 4.03 -7.41
N ARG A 67 3.31 3.34 -6.54
CA ARG A 67 1.97 3.71 -6.12
C ARG A 67 1.93 5.07 -5.43
N SER A 68 2.98 5.43 -4.68
CA SER A 68 3.05 6.74 -4.01
C SER A 68 3.08 7.91 -5.00
N ARG A 69 3.51 7.67 -6.25
CA ARG A 69 3.50 8.67 -7.34
C ARG A 69 2.13 8.89 -7.99
N ARG A 70 1.06 8.27 -7.47
CA ARG A 70 -0.29 8.39 -8.03
C ARG A 70 -0.77 9.83 -8.14
N TYR A 71 -0.49 10.66 -7.14
CA TYR A 71 -0.87 12.08 -7.16
C TYR A 71 -0.07 12.85 -8.21
N ASP A 72 1.24 12.62 -8.33
CA ASP A 72 2.05 13.22 -9.40
C ASP A 72 1.51 12.86 -10.80
N ASN A 73 0.97 11.66 -10.95
CA ASN A 73 0.36 11.17 -12.20
C ASN A 73 -1.09 11.63 -12.39
N LEU A 74 -1.63 12.49 -11.53
CA LEU A 74 -2.85 13.21 -11.85
C LEU A 74 -2.58 14.31 -12.88
N CYS A 75 -1.33 14.77 -13.05
CA CYS A 75 -0.98 15.80 -14.03
C CYS A 75 0.09 15.29 -15.00
N SER A 76 -0.12 15.47 -16.31
CA SER A 76 0.88 15.07 -17.30
C SER A 76 2.19 15.88 -17.16
N PRO A 77 3.36 15.23 -17.15
CA PRO A 77 4.67 15.92 -17.20
C PRO A 77 4.86 16.78 -18.45
N SER A 78 4.13 16.50 -19.54
CA SER A 78 4.17 17.28 -20.78
C SER A 78 3.72 18.73 -20.61
N LEU A 79 2.98 19.04 -19.53
CA LEU A 79 2.49 20.38 -19.22
C LEU A 79 3.55 21.27 -18.53
N GLY A 80 4.77 20.77 -18.35
CA GLY A 80 5.93 21.55 -17.90
C GLY A 80 5.71 22.25 -16.56
N LEU A 81 5.65 23.59 -16.58
CA LEU A 81 5.46 24.41 -15.38
C LEU A 81 4.20 24.04 -14.60
N LEU A 82 3.09 23.70 -15.28
CA LEU A 82 1.84 23.33 -14.61
C LEU A 82 1.99 22.01 -13.82
N HIS A 83 2.77 21.06 -14.34
CA HIS A 83 3.05 19.81 -13.64
C HIS A 83 3.90 20.06 -12.38
N GLU A 84 4.90 20.94 -12.46
CA GLU A 84 5.70 21.28 -11.29
C GLU A 84 4.86 21.99 -10.21
N LEU A 85 3.99 22.91 -10.61
CA LEU A 85 3.09 23.61 -9.68
C LEU A 85 2.06 22.63 -9.06
N HIS A 86 1.54 21.68 -9.84
CA HIS A 86 0.72 20.58 -9.32
C HIS A 86 1.48 19.78 -8.26
N ARG A 87 2.69 19.32 -8.56
CA ARG A 87 3.51 18.51 -7.65
C ARG A 87 3.84 19.25 -6.35
N LEU A 88 4.20 20.54 -6.45
CA LEU A 88 4.42 21.39 -5.27
C LEU A 88 3.16 21.55 -4.43
N SER A 89 2.00 21.66 -5.07
CA SER A 89 0.70 21.76 -4.39
C SER A 89 0.34 20.47 -3.65
N ILE A 90 0.58 19.31 -4.26
CA ILE A 90 0.42 18.00 -3.62
C ILE A 90 1.35 17.88 -2.40
N ASN A 91 2.64 18.20 -2.55
CA ASN A 91 3.59 18.14 -1.44
C ASN A 91 3.15 19.02 -0.27
N ARG A 92 2.68 20.25 -0.55
CA ARG A 92 2.15 21.15 0.49
C ARG A 92 0.95 20.55 1.23
N LEU A 93 0.05 19.86 0.52
CA LEU A 93 -1.07 19.17 1.17
C LEU A 93 -0.56 18.09 2.15
N PHE A 94 0.46 17.32 1.78
CA PHE A 94 1.05 16.29 2.66
C PHE A 94 1.83 16.89 3.83
N ASP A 95 2.63 17.94 3.59
CA ASP A 95 3.46 18.57 4.61
C ASP A 95 2.65 19.27 5.71
N TRP A 96 1.46 19.77 5.38
CA TRP A 96 0.56 20.39 6.36
C TRP A 96 0.19 19.44 7.51
N GLN A 97 -0.01 18.16 7.19
CA GLN A 97 -0.33 17.12 8.17
C GLN A 97 0.85 16.81 9.11
N ALA A 98 2.08 16.97 8.63
CA ALA A 98 3.30 16.69 9.42
C ALA A 98 3.59 17.74 10.50
N GLN A 99 2.88 18.87 10.49
CA GLN A 99 3.11 20.00 11.42
C GLN A 99 2.25 19.94 12.68
N TRP A 100 1.30 19.00 12.77
CA TRP A 100 0.43 18.82 13.93
C TRP A 100 0.95 17.70 14.85
N ASP A 101 1.41 18.04 16.07
CA ASP A 101 1.74 17.05 17.10
C ASP A 101 0.58 16.93 18.11
N PRO A 102 -0.15 15.80 18.14
CA PRO A 102 -1.21 15.57 19.13
C PRO A 102 -0.71 15.53 20.58
N ARG A 103 0.61 15.42 20.82
CA ARG A 103 1.21 15.35 22.15
C ARG A 103 1.61 16.70 22.72
N ASP A 104 1.53 17.78 21.95
CA ASP A 104 1.77 19.14 22.42
C ASP A 104 0.50 20.00 22.27
N PRO A 105 -0.34 20.07 23.32
CA PRO A 105 -1.59 20.83 23.31
C PRO A 105 -1.38 22.36 23.25
N THR A 106 -0.14 22.84 23.26
CA THR A 106 0.19 24.27 23.12
C THR A 106 0.51 24.68 21.69
N LEU A 107 0.74 23.73 20.78
CA LEU A 107 0.79 24.00 19.35
C LEU A 107 -0.62 24.33 18.85
N SER A 108 -0.83 25.59 18.49
CA SER A 108 -2.02 26.02 17.75
C SER A 108 -2.22 25.12 16.53
N SER A 109 -3.46 24.78 16.20
CA SER A 109 -3.79 24.06 14.96
C SER A 109 -3.03 24.68 13.78
N THR A 110 -2.31 23.87 13.01
CA THR A 110 -1.58 24.34 11.82
C THR A 110 -2.53 25.19 10.97
N PRO A 111 -2.20 26.45 10.67
CA PRO A 111 -3.10 27.29 9.88
C PRO A 111 -3.33 26.63 8.53
N LYS A 112 -4.58 26.66 8.05
CA LYS A 112 -4.92 26.09 6.74
C LYS A 112 -4.09 26.78 5.64
N ILE A 113 -3.87 26.07 4.55
CA ILE A 113 -3.08 26.56 3.41
C ILE A 113 -3.93 27.58 2.66
N PRO A 114 -3.42 28.79 2.35
CA PRO A 114 -4.10 29.73 1.48
C PRO A 114 -4.32 29.12 0.09
N ARG A 115 -5.53 29.20 -0.46
CA ARG A 115 -5.84 28.59 -1.77
C ARG A 115 -5.00 29.17 -2.91
N GLU A 116 -4.58 30.43 -2.81
CA GLU A 116 -3.88 31.17 -3.87
C GLU A 116 -2.48 30.59 -4.14
N VAL A 117 -1.94 29.82 -3.19
CA VAL A 117 -0.63 29.18 -3.32
C VAL A 117 -0.72 27.76 -3.85
N LEU A 118 -1.93 27.24 -4.11
CA LEU A 118 -2.17 25.91 -4.65
C LEU A 118 -2.65 26.01 -6.09
N GLN A 119 -2.09 25.14 -6.94
CA GLN A 119 -2.45 25.07 -8.34
C GLN A 119 -2.48 23.61 -8.77
N PHE A 120 -3.69 23.12 -9.03
CA PHE A 120 -3.91 21.76 -9.50
C PHE A 120 -4.29 21.78 -10.98
N THR A 121 -3.70 20.88 -11.73
CA THR A 121 -4.13 20.51 -13.07
C THR A 121 -4.31 19.00 -13.08
N LEU A 122 -5.50 18.52 -13.44
CA LEU A 122 -5.79 17.10 -13.49
C LEU A 122 -6.00 16.66 -14.94
N ASP A 123 -5.42 15.53 -15.31
CA ASP A 123 -5.45 14.91 -16.63
C ASP A 123 -5.92 13.45 -16.48
N PRO A 124 -7.22 13.19 -16.66
CA PRO A 124 -7.78 11.85 -16.57
C PRO A 124 -7.13 10.86 -17.54
N ARG A 125 -6.69 11.32 -18.72
CA ARG A 125 -6.12 10.46 -19.75
C ARG A 125 -4.71 10.03 -19.37
N HIS A 126 -3.91 10.95 -18.83
CA HIS A 126 -2.59 10.64 -18.31
C HIS A 126 -2.66 9.69 -17.12
N TYR A 127 -3.59 9.91 -16.19
CA TYR A 127 -3.79 8.98 -15.07
C TYR A 127 -4.24 7.60 -15.53
N ALA A 128 -5.15 7.50 -16.52
CA ALA A 128 -5.56 6.21 -17.07
C ALA A 128 -4.39 5.44 -17.72
N PHE A 129 -3.47 6.15 -18.39
CA PHE A 129 -2.24 5.53 -18.91
C PHE A 129 -1.36 4.99 -17.78
N PHE A 130 -1.12 5.80 -16.74
CA PHE A 130 -0.38 5.37 -15.56
C PHE A 130 -1.05 4.18 -14.85
N TYR A 131 -2.37 4.19 -14.72
CA TYR A 131 -3.17 3.12 -14.12
C TYR A 131 -2.92 1.80 -14.84
N ARG A 132 -3.05 1.80 -16.17
CA ARG A 132 -2.82 0.62 -17.01
C ARG A 132 -1.40 0.08 -16.89
N GLU A 133 -0.39 0.95 -16.93
CA GLU A 133 1.01 0.55 -16.76
C GLU A 133 1.26 -0.05 -15.37
N TYR A 134 0.64 0.53 -14.34
CA TYR A 134 0.72 0.02 -12.98
C TYR A 134 0.05 -1.35 -12.83
N CYS A 135 -1.12 -1.56 -13.44
CA CYS A 135 -1.79 -2.86 -13.49
C CYS A 135 -0.89 -3.93 -14.11
N LEU A 136 -0.11 -3.61 -15.15
CA LEU A 136 0.86 -4.55 -15.72
C LEU A 136 1.99 -4.89 -14.75
N TRP A 137 2.48 -3.94 -13.96
CA TRP A 137 3.47 -4.22 -12.92
C TRP A 137 2.91 -5.12 -11.81
N ILE A 138 1.68 -4.85 -11.37
CA ILE A 138 1.00 -5.70 -10.39
C ILE A 138 0.80 -7.11 -10.96
N GLN A 139 0.30 -7.25 -12.18
CA GLN A 139 0.14 -8.56 -12.82
C GLN A 139 1.44 -9.35 -12.87
N ASN A 140 2.55 -8.70 -13.27
CA ASN A 140 3.88 -9.33 -13.29
C ASN A 140 4.36 -9.74 -11.88
N PHE A 141 4.09 -8.92 -10.88
CA PHE A 141 4.38 -9.24 -9.48
C PHE A 141 3.55 -10.43 -8.98
N MET A 142 2.27 -10.48 -9.34
CA MET A 142 1.36 -11.55 -8.96
C MET A 142 1.75 -12.90 -9.57
N ILE A 143 2.02 -12.94 -10.89
CA ILE A 143 2.38 -14.20 -11.57
C ILE A 143 3.80 -14.68 -11.26
N GLY A 144 4.67 -13.78 -10.79
CA GLY A 144 6.07 -14.04 -10.49
C GLY A 144 6.32 -14.18 -8.98
N PRO A 145 6.81 -13.12 -8.29
CA PRO A 145 7.17 -13.15 -6.88
C PRO A 145 6.13 -13.81 -5.96
N ILE A 146 4.87 -13.34 -5.97
CA ILE A 146 3.85 -13.87 -5.05
C ILE A 146 3.55 -15.33 -5.33
N ARG A 147 3.32 -15.68 -6.61
CA ARG A 147 3.07 -17.07 -6.98
C ARG A 147 4.24 -18.00 -6.61
N ALA A 148 5.48 -17.54 -6.72
CA ALA A 148 6.66 -18.32 -6.34
C ALA A 148 6.73 -18.55 -4.83
N TRP A 149 6.40 -17.53 -4.03
CA TRP A 149 6.25 -17.63 -2.59
C TRP A 149 5.15 -18.62 -2.19
N GLU A 150 3.92 -18.41 -2.69
CA GLU A 150 2.75 -19.23 -2.37
C GLU A 150 2.94 -20.70 -2.72
N LYS A 151 3.54 -20.99 -3.88
CA LYS A 151 3.81 -22.37 -4.30
C LYS A 151 4.81 -23.09 -3.41
N LEU A 152 5.77 -22.37 -2.82
CA LEU A 152 6.86 -22.99 -2.09
C LEU A 152 6.47 -23.31 -0.64
N LYS A 153 5.55 -22.54 -0.03
CA LYS A 153 5.00 -22.80 1.31
C LYS A 153 4.56 -24.27 1.52
N PRO A 154 3.63 -24.84 0.73
CA PRO A 154 3.19 -26.22 0.93
C PRO A 154 4.28 -27.25 0.61
N LEU A 155 5.20 -26.96 -0.32
CA LEU A 155 6.29 -27.87 -0.67
C LEU A 155 7.29 -28.04 0.48
N VAL A 156 7.56 -26.96 1.22
CA VAL A 156 8.41 -27.02 2.41
C VAL A 156 7.75 -27.85 3.51
N VAL A 157 6.44 -27.71 3.72
CA VAL A 157 5.68 -28.53 4.69
C VAL A 157 5.73 -30.01 4.31
N ILE A 158 5.48 -30.35 3.04
CA ILE A 158 5.58 -31.72 2.53
C ILE A 158 7.00 -32.26 2.72
N ARG A 159 8.02 -31.45 2.43
CA ARG A 159 9.42 -31.85 2.60
C ARG A 159 9.73 -32.14 4.07
N ALA A 160 9.29 -31.29 4.99
CA ALA A 160 9.47 -31.49 6.42
C ALA A 160 8.84 -32.82 6.88
N GLN A 161 7.62 -33.12 6.42
CA GLN A 161 6.93 -34.38 6.73
C GLN A 161 7.68 -35.61 6.20
N GLN A 162 8.36 -35.50 5.06
CA GLN A 162 9.10 -36.61 4.45
C GLN A 162 10.43 -36.91 5.13
N VAL A 163 11.10 -35.89 5.68
CA VAL A 163 12.51 -36.02 6.13
C VAL A 163 12.69 -35.99 7.64
N LEU A 164 11.66 -35.61 8.40
CA LEU A 164 11.69 -35.59 9.86
C LEU A 164 11.01 -36.83 10.44
N SER A 165 11.42 -37.22 11.65
CA SER A 165 10.64 -38.17 12.46
C SER A 165 9.31 -37.56 12.88
N GLU A 166 8.36 -38.37 13.35
CA GLU A 166 7.07 -37.85 13.81
C GLU A 166 7.21 -36.76 14.88
N THR A 167 8.07 -36.99 15.88
CA THR A 167 8.36 -36.00 16.93
C THR A 167 9.01 -34.73 16.34
N GLY A 168 10.02 -34.89 15.48
CA GLY A 168 10.70 -33.75 14.87
C GLY A 168 9.80 -32.93 13.95
N TYR A 169 8.88 -33.59 13.23
CA TYR A 169 7.87 -32.90 12.42
C TYR A 169 6.91 -32.10 13.28
N ARG A 170 6.46 -32.62 14.42
CA ARG A 170 5.57 -31.89 15.35
C ARG A 170 6.25 -30.64 15.91
N GLU A 171 7.52 -30.75 16.32
CA GLU A 171 8.31 -29.60 16.81
C GLU A 171 8.53 -28.56 15.70
N TRP A 172 8.93 -29.00 14.51
CA TRP A 172 9.10 -28.11 13.37
C TRP A 172 7.79 -27.43 12.97
N ARG A 173 6.67 -28.18 12.99
CA ARG A 173 5.35 -27.67 12.65
C ARG A 173 4.86 -26.65 13.66
N TYR A 174 5.13 -26.86 14.95
CA TYR A 174 4.81 -25.90 16.00
C TYR A 174 5.52 -24.57 15.76
N TRP A 175 6.83 -24.60 15.49
CA TRP A 175 7.60 -23.40 15.14
C TRP A 175 7.07 -22.73 13.86
N TRP A 176 6.80 -23.53 12.82
CA TRP A 176 6.28 -23.05 11.55
C TRP A 176 4.96 -22.27 11.72
N ASP A 177 4.02 -22.82 12.49
CA ASP A 177 2.69 -22.22 12.69
C ASP A 177 2.67 -21.11 13.75
N SER A 178 3.53 -21.18 14.77
CA SER A 178 3.48 -20.25 15.92
C SER A 178 4.41 -19.05 15.76
N GLU A 179 5.49 -19.18 14.99
CA GLU A 179 6.51 -18.14 14.86
C GLU A 179 6.71 -17.71 13.40
N TYR A 180 7.02 -18.65 12.52
CA TYR A 180 7.42 -18.34 11.15
C TYR A 180 6.27 -17.75 10.31
N MET A 181 5.16 -18.48 10.16
CA MET A 181 4.04 -18.03 9.34
C MET A 181 3.35 -16.77 9.87
N PRO A 182 3.11 -16.60 11.19
CA PRO A 182 2.56 -15.35 11.71
C PRO A 182 3.45 -14.14 11.41
N ALA A 183 4.77 -14.29 11.43
CA ALA A 183 5.66 -13.21 11.07
C ALA A 183 5.62 -12.89 9.56
N MET A 184 5.51 -13.91 8.71
CA MET A 184 5.33 -13.70 7.26
C MET A 184 3.98 -13.07 6.92
N SER A 185 2.92 -13.44 7.62
CA SER A 185 1.59 -12.87 7.41
C SER A 185 1.56 -11.34 7.59
N LYS A 186 2.44 -10.78 8.42
CA LYS A 186 2.52 -9.31 8.62
C LYS A 186 2.77 -8.56 7.31
N TRP A 187 3.69 -9.04 6.47
CA TRP A 187 3.94 -8.41 5.17
C TRP A 187 2.93 -8.87 4.11
N GLU A 188 2.39 -10.09 4.20
CA GLU A 188 1.33 -10.56 3.30
C GLU A 188 0.08 -9.66 3.42
N ASN A 189 -0.27 -9.23 4.63
CA ASN A 189 -1.40 -8.32 4.87
C ASN A 189 -1.21 -6.93 4.21
N CYS A 190 0.01 -6.57 3.82
CA CYS A 190 0.30 -5.32 3.09
C CYS A 190 -0.01 -5.44 1.58
N LEU A 191 -0.43 -6.61 1.08
CA LEU A 191 -0.71 -6.81 -0.36
C LEU A 191 -1.87 -5.94 -0.85
N SER A 192 -2.93 -5.83 -0.06
CA SER A 192 -4.08 -4.98 -0.36
C SER A 192 -3.71 -3.50 -0.56
N ASP A 193 -2.64 -3.03 0.11
CA ASP A 193 -2.18 -1.65 0.02
C ASP A 193 -1.44 -1.33 -1.28
N LEU A 194 -1.19 -2.34 -2.12
CA LEU A 194 -0.63 -2.17 -3.46
C LEU A 194 -1.70 -1.81 -4.50
N ALA A 195 -2.98 -1.94 -4.18
CA ALA A 195 -4.07 -1.56 -5.08
C ALA A 195 -4.00 -0.07 -5.40
N LEU A 196 -4.03 0.25 -6.69
CA LEU A 196 -4.05 1.63 -7.16
C LEU A 196 -5.51 2.13 -7.13
N PRO A 197 -5.80 3.33 -6.61
CA PRO A 197 -7.15 3.86 -6.63
C PRO A 197 -7.60 4.18 -8.05
N SER A 198 -8.89 4.00 -8.33
CA SER A 198 -9.51 4.49 -9.58
C SER A 198 -9.40 6.01 -9.68
N TRP A 199 -9.72 6.56 -10.85
CA TRP A 199 -9.74 8.00 -11.07
C TRP A 199 -10.66 8.72 -10.08
N GLU A 200 -11.87 8.19 -9.89
CA GLU A 200 -12.88 8.76 -8.99
C GLU A 200 -12.35 8.74 -7.56
N ASN A 201 -11.85 7.58 -7.11
CA ASN A 201 -11.32 7.43 -5.75
C ASN A 201 -10.14 8.37 -5.48
N ILE A 202 -9.19 8.52 -6.42
CA ILE A 202 -8.03 9.38 -6.20
C ILE A 202 -8.38 10.87 -6.24
N VAL A 203 -9.36 11.26 -7.06
CA VAL A 203 -9.87 12.64 -7.10
C VAL A 203 -10.66 12.94 -5.83
N ASP A 204 -11.46 12.01 -5.34
CA ASP A 204 -12.19 12.15 -4.08
C ASP A 204 -11.22 12.22 -2.88
N GLU A 205 -10.18 11.39 -2.84
CA GLU A 205 -9.10 11.50 -1.86
C GLU A 205 -8.45 12.89 -1.90
N LEU A 206 -8.14 13.42 -3.08
CA LEU A 206 -7.58 14.75 -3.25
C LEU A 206 -8.56 15.84 -2.80
N TYR A 207 -9.84 15.70 -3.13
CA TYR A 207 -10.91 16.61 -2.74
C TYR A 207 -11.04 16.69 -1.21
N VAL A 208 -11.06 15.54 -0.53
CA VAL A 208 -11.09 15.47 0.94
C VAL A 208 -9.86 16.16 1.54
N MET A 209 -8.66 15.88 1.02
CA MET A 209 -7.44 16.57 1.48
C MET A 209 -7.53 18.09 1.32
N ILE A 210 -8.13 18.58 0.23
CA ILE A 210 -8.31 20.02 0.01
C ILE A 210 -9.30 20.60 1.03
N LEU A 211 -10.45 19.95 1.25
CA LEU A 211 -11.45 20.41 2.24
C LEU A 211 -10.88 20.54 3.65
N GLU A 212 -10.11 19.55 4.07
CA GLU A 212 -9.49 19.53 5.39
C GLU A 212 -8.45 20.65 5.54
N ARG A 213 -7.60 20.86 4.52
CA ARG A 213 -6.31 21.54 4.69
C ARG A 213 -6.25 22.94 4.09
N VAL A 214 -7.22 23.34 3.28
CA VAL A 214 -7.17 24.59 2.50
C VAL A 214 -8.21 25.61 2.96
N GLU A 215 -7.84 26.88 2.95
CA GLU A 215 -8.76 28.00 3.21
C GLU A 215 -9.76 28.18 2.05
N GLY A 216 -11.04 28.38 2.35
CA GLY A 216 -12.07 28.56 1.31
C GLY A 216 -12.23 27.33 0.38
N ALA A 217 -11.99 26.14 0.91
CA ALA A 217 -11.83 24.91 0.14
C ALA A 217 -13.05 24.52 -0.71
N GLU A 218 -14.27 24.85 -0.32
CA GLU A 218 -15.50 24.39 -1.00
C GLU A 218 -15.62 24.90 -2.44
N ASP A 219 -15.28 26.17 -2.69
CA ASP A 219 -15.31 26.75 -4.04
C ASP A 219 -14.12 26.29 -4.87
N PHE A 220 -12.95 26.16 -4.23
CA PHE A 220 -11.72 25.71 -4.87
C PHE A 220 -11.80 24.25 -5.30
N ALA A 221 -12.29 23.37 -4.43
CA ALA A 221 -12.42 21.95 -4.72
C ALA A 221 -13.50 21.69 -5.79
N ARG A 222 -14.62 22.43 -5.76
CA ARG A 222 -15.63 22.37 -6.84
C ARG A 222 -15.07 22.79 -8.20
N SER A 223 -14.19 23.80 -8.24
CA SER A 223 -13.56 24.25 -9.49
C SER A 223 -12.68 23.18 -10.14
N ILE A 224 -12.06 22.31 -9.32
CA ILE A 224 -11.18 21.21 -9.77
C ILE A 224 -12.01 20.03 -10.29
N CYS A 225 -13.10 19.67 -9.61
CA CYS A 225 -13.96 18.56 -10.02
C CYS A 225 -14.77 18.87 -11.30
N THR A 226 -15.24 20.11 -11.46
CA THR A 226 -16.06 20.50 -12.63
C THR A 226 -15.27 20.58 -13.95
N SER A 227 -13.94 20.74 -13.90
CA SER A 227 -13.09 20.77 -15.09
C SER A 227 -12.68 19.39 -15.62
N CYS A 228 -12.98 18.30 -14.89
CA CYS A 228 -12.30 17.02 -15.08
C CYS A 228 -13.25 15.83 -15.09
N SER A 229 -14.15 15.77 -16.09
CA SER A 229 -14.89 14.52 -16.37
C SER A 229 -13.97 13.51 -17.06
N PRO A 230 -13.82 12.28 -16.53
CA PRO A 230 -13.02 11.26 -17.20
C PRO A 230 -13.69 10.80 -18.50
N PRO A 231 -12.92 10.38 -19.52
CA PRO A 231 -13.45 9.51 -20.55
C PRO A 231 -13.82 8.16 -19.91
N VAL A 232 -15.03 7.66 -20.17
CA VAL A 232 -15.48 6.34 -19.72
C VAL A 232 -14.46 5.30 -20.17
N THR A 233 -13.73 4.72 -19.21
CA THR A 233 -12.77 3.66 -19.49
C THR A 233 -13.39 2.37 -18.96
N LEU A 234 -13.79 1.48 -19.87
CA LEU A 234 -14.22 0.13 -19.51
C LEU A 234 -13.01 -0.61 -18.93
N LEU A 235 -13.07 -0.97 -17.65
CA LEU A 235 -12.11 -1.89 -17.06
C LEU A 235 -12.18 -3.21 -17.83
N SER A 236 -11.03 -3.77 -18.17
CA SER A 236 -10.98 -5.12 -18.73
C SER A 236 -11.25 -6.14 -17.62
N GLN A 237 -11.85 -7.29 -17.95
CA GLN A 237 -12.12 -8.38 -16.99
C GLN A 237 -10.87 -8.76 -16.15
N LYS A 238 -9.67 -8.65 -16.74
CA LYS A 238 -8.39 -8.95 -16.05
C LYS A 238 -7.98 -7.89 -15.02
N GLU A 239 -8.48 -6.67 -15.12
CA GLU A 239 -8.25 -5.60 -14.14
C GLU A 239 -9.21 -5.76 -12.97
N GLU A 240 -10.47 -6.12 -13.22
CA GLU A 240 -11.44 -6.46 -12.15
C GLU A 240 -10.98 -7.68 -11.34
N ASP A 241 -10.57 -8.77 -11.99
CA ASP A 241 -10.07 -9.97 -11.31
C ASP A 241 -8.84 -9.68 -10.44
N LEU A 242 -8.03 -8.70 -10.83
CA LEU A 242 -6.82 -8.28 -10.10
C LEU A 242 -7.18 -7.43 -8.88
N GLU A 243 -8.14 -6.51 -9.02
CA GLU A 243 -8.67 -5.73 -7.92
C GLU A 243 -9.34 -6.63 -6.88
N ASP A 244 -10.17 -7.58 -7.30
CA ASP A 244 -10.79 -8.54 -6.41
C ASP A 244 -9.73 -9.37 -5.69
N TYR A 245 -8.75 -9.91 -6.40
CA TYR A 245 -7.65 -10.64 -5.75
C TYR A 245 -6.92 -9.79 -4.69
N LEU A 246 -6.61 -8.52 -4.99
CA LEU A 246 -5.95 -7.63 -4.03
C LEU A 246 -6.86 -7.21 -2.86
N ARG A 247 -8.19 -7.29 -3.01
CA ARG A 247 -9.14 -7.01 -1.92
C ARG A 247 -9.37 -8.21 -1.00
N PHE A 248 -9.17 -9.43 -1.50
CA PHE A 248 -9.46 -10.67 -0.77
C PHE A 248 -8.22 -11.40 -0.21
N VAL A 249 -7.02 -10.89 -0.47
CA VAL A 249 -5.74 -11.35 0.11
C VAL A 249 -5.22 -10.33 1.10
#